data_AF-A0A0J5P7U2-F1
#
_entry.id   AF-A0A0J5P7U2-F1
#
_cell.length_a   1.000
_cell.length_b   1.000
_cell.length_c   1.000
_cell.angle_alpha   90.00
_cell.angle_beta   90.00
_cell.angle_gamma   90.00
#
_symmetry.space_group_name_H-M   'P 1'
#
loop_
_entity.id
_entity.type
_entity.pdbx_description
1 polymer ?
#
loop_
_entity_poly.entity_id
_entity_poly.type
_entity_poly.pdbx_seq_one_letter_code
_entity_poly.pdbx_strand_id
1 'polypeptide(L)' 'MAKSDLAHKSGRKIRPTREVSVAFHMTLNVEEGEAFEKERERLGLATKAALGRVLIRKALGLSE' A
#
# COMPACT_ATOMS: atom_id res chain seq x y z
N MET A 1 3.41 45.74 15.90
CA MET A 1 4.55 44.98 16.45
C MET A 1 4.00 43.80 17.26
N ALA A 2 3.77 42.67 16.60
CA ALA A 2 3.39 41.42 17.28
C ALA A 2 4.60 40.48 17.19
N LYS A 3 5.18 40.15 18.35
CA LYS A 3 6.31 39.22 18.44
C LYS A 3 5.81 37.84 18.03
N SER A 4 6.28 37.37 16.90
CA SER A 4 6.15 36.00 16.43
C SER A 4 6.99 35.10 17.33
N ASP A 5 6.33 34.35 18.22
CA ASP A 5 6.93 33.24 18.95
C ASP A 5 7.25 32.10 17.97
N LEU A 6 8.44 32.20 17.36
CA LEU A 6 9.11 31.12 16.65
C LEU A 6 9.64 30.09 17.65
N ALA A 7 8.73 29.35 18.29
CA ALA A 7 9.11 28.12 18.98
C ALA A 7 9.29 27.02 17.93
N HIS A 8 10.48 26.99 17.31
CA HIS A 8 10.99 25.84 16.58
C HIS A 8 11.02 24.61 17.52
N LYS A 9 9.96 23.80 17.47
CA LYS A 9 9.98 22.43 18.03
C LYS A 9 10.76 21.51 17.09
N SER A 10 12.06 21.78 16.92
CA SER A 10 13.02 20.86 16.31
C SER A 10 13.29 19.72 17.29
N GLY A 11 12.40 18.74 17.31
CA GLY A 11 12.52 17.58 18.21
C GLY A 11 11.71 16.35 17.83
N ARG A 12 10.92 16.39 16.75
CA ARG A 12 10.34 15.16 16.20
C ARG A 12 11.38 14.50 15.32
N LYS A 13 12.02 13.45 15.84
CA LYS A 13 12.51 12.35 14.99
C LYS A 13 11.34 12.03 14.04
N ILE A 14 11.54 12.21 12.74
CA ILE A 14 10.63 11.68 11.73
C ILE A 14 10.67 10.17 11.97
N ARG A 15 9.71 9.67 12.76
CA ARG A 15 9.53 8.24 12.91
C ARG A 15 9.29 7.72 11.50
N PRO A 16 9.92 6.62 11.07
CA PRO A 16 9.59 5.99 9.80
C PRO A 16 8.07 5.93 9.74
N THR A 17 7.54 6.62 8.73
CA THR A 17 6.14 6.71 8.35
C THR A 17 5.34 5.57 8.94
N ARG A 18 4.54 5.91 9.97
CA ARG A 18 3.50 5.08 10.60
C ARG A 18 2.97 4.10 9.56
N GLU A 19 3.10 2.78 9.78
CA GLU A 19 2.55 1.78 8.85
C GLU A 19 1.12 2.17 8.49
N VAL A 20 0.92 2.56 7.23
CA VAL A 20 -0.41 2.95 6.74
C VAL A 20 -1.05 1.67 6.23
N SER A 21 -1.74 0.97 7.14
CA SER A 21 -2.59 -0.15 6.74
C SER A 21 -3.87 0.39 6.14
N VAL A 22 -4.12 0.07 4.87
CA VAL A 22 -5.36 0.41 4.16
C VAL A 22 -6.01 -0.87 3.65
N ALA A 23 -7.29 -1.04 3.94
CA ALA A 23 -8.11 -2.11 3.40
C ALA A 23 -9.02 -1.55 2.31
N PHE A 24 -9.07 -2.23 1.16
CA PHE A 24 -9.96 -1.88 0.06
C PHE A 24 -10.82 -3.08 -0.27
N HIS A 25 -12.07 -2.83 -0.65
CA HIS A 25 -12.94 -3.81 -1.28
C HIS A 25 -12.99 -3.51 -2.77
N MET A 26 -12.84 -4.55 -3.59
CA MET A 26 -13.00 -4.47 -5.04
C MET A 26 -13.99 -5.55 -5.49
N THR A 27 -14.77 -5.22 -6.50
CA THR A 27 -15.65 -6.16 -7.19
C THR A 27 -15.04 -6.42 -8.54
N LEU A 28 -14.81 -7.69 -8.85
CA LEU A 28 -14.33 -8.16 -10.14
C LEU A 28 -15.46 -8.88 -10.85
N ASN A 29 -15.44 -8.87 -12.18
CA ASN A 29 -16.30 -9.78 -12.93
C ASN A 29 -15.79 -11.24 -12.78
N VAL A 30 -16.53 -12.19 -13.33
CA VAL A 30 -16.21 -13.63 -13.18
C VAL A 30 -14.84 -13.96 -13.80
N GLU A 31 -14.59 -13.51 -15.02
CA GLU A 31 -13.35 -13.79 -15.75
C GLU A 31 -12.13 -13.17 -15.06
N GLU A 32 -12.25 -11.93 -14.61
CA GLU A 32 -11.22 -11.23 -13.83
C GLU A 32 -10.95 -11.94 -12.50
N GLY A 33 -12.00 -12.40 -11.81
CA GLY A 33 -11.88 -13.13 -10.56
C GLY A 33 -11.14 -14.47 -10.73
N GLU A 34 -11.46 -15.22 -11.79
CA GLU A 34 -10.77 -16.47 -12.11
C GLU A 34 -9.30 -16.24 -12.49
N ALA A 35 -9.02 -15.25 -13.32
CA ALA A 35 -7.65 -14.89 -13.70
C ALA A 35 -6.84 -14.47 -12.47
N PHE A 36 -7.45 -13.71 -11.56
CA PHE A 36 -6.81 -13.29 -10.31
C PHE A 36 -6.44 -14.48 -9.41
N GLU A 37 -7.34 -15.46 -9.24
CA GLU A 37 -7.04 -16.65 -8.43
C GLU A 37 -5.97 -17.53 -9.09
N LYS A 38 -6.05 -17.76 -10.40
CA LYS A 38 -5.03 -18.52 -11.14
C LYS A 38 -3.65 -17.89 -11.00
N GLU A 39 -3.56 -16.57 -11.09
CA GLU A 39 -2.29 -15.86 -10.92
C GLU A 39 -1.76 -15.96 -9.48
N ARG A 40 -2.67 -15.90 -8.49
CA ARG A 40 -2.31 -16.08 -7.07
C ARG A 40 -1.71 -17.46 -6.84
N GLU A 41 -2.31 -18.50 -7.41
CA GLU A 41 -1.83 -19.88 -7.33
C GLU A 41 -0.50 -20.07 -8.07
N ARG A 42 -0.38 -19.50 -9.28
CA ARG A 42 0.86 -19.53 -10.08
C ARG A 42 2.06 -18.95 -9.32
N LEU A 43 1.83 -17.88 -8.56
CA LEU A 43 2.86 -17.22 -7.75
C LEU A 43 3.00 -17.84 -6.34
N GLY A 44 2.24 -18.86 -6.00
CA GLY A 44 2.30 -19.52 -4.68
C GLY A 44 1.90 -18.62 -3.51
N LEU A 45 1.05 -17.62 -3.75
CA LEU A 45 0.71 -16.61 -2.75
C LEU A 45 -0.42 -17.09 -1.83
N ALA A 46 -0.19 -17.02 -0.52
CA ALA A 46 -1.13 -17.52 0.49
C ALA A 46 -2.47 -16.75 0.56
N THR A 47 -2.50 -15.47 0.16
CA THR A 47 -3.70 -14.63 0.31
C THR A 47 -3.94 -13.75 -0.92
N LYS A 48 -5.21 -13.41 -1.19
CA LYS A 48 -5.60 -12.45 -2.24
C LYS A 48 -4.96 -11.07 -2.03
N ALA A 49 -4.84 -10.66 -0.76
CA ALA A 49 -4.18 -9.40 -0.40
C ALA A 49 -2.68 -9.40 -0.77
N ALA A 50 -2.00 -10.55 -0.72
CA ALA A 50 -0.61 -10.64 -1.16
C ALA A 50 -0.48 -10.38 -2.66
N LEU A 51 -1.36 -10.96 -3.48
CA LEU A 51 -1.39 -10.69 -4.92
C LEU A 51 -1.73 -9.21 -5.19
N GLY A 52 -2.73 -8.65 -4.50
CA GLY A 52 -3.08 -7.24 -4.61
C GLY A 52 -1.90 -6.31 -4.34
N ARG A 53 -1.07 -6.61 -3.32
CA ARG A 53 0.16 -5.86 -3.04
C ARG A 53 1.18 -5.97 -4.17
N VAL A 54 1.38 -7.16 -4.75
CA VAL A 54 2.29 -7.35 -5.89
C VAL A 54 1.85 -6.51 -7.08
N LEU A 55 0.55 -6.53 -7.41
CA LEU A 55 -0.01 -5.76 -8.51
C LEU A 55 0.15 -4.25 -8.30
N ILE A 56 -0.15 -3.76 -7.10
CA ILE A 56 0.04 -2.34 -6.75
C ILE A 56 1.52 -1.95 -6.88
N ARG A 57 2.43 -2.77 -6.34
CA ARG A 57 3.88 -2.50 -6.45
C ARG A 57 4.32 -2.47 -7.91
N LYS A 58 3.88 -3.41 -8.74
CA LYS A 58 4.20 -3.45 -10.16
C LYS A 58 3.67 -2.22 -10.91
N ALA A 59 2.41 -1.84 -10.66
CA ALA A 59 1.80 -0.66 -11.28
C ALA A 59 2.49 0.65 -10.89
N LEU A 60 3.07 0.72 -9.67
CA LEU A 60 3.84 1.85 -9.18
C LEU A 60 5.33 1.78 -9.54
N GLY A 61 5.80 0.75 -10.26
CA GLY A 61 7.22 0.56 -10.57
C GLY A 61 8.10 0.28 -9.35
N LEU A 62 7.52 -0.25 -8.28
CA LEU A 62 8.19 -0.59 -7.00
C LEU A 62 8.60 -2.07 -6.91
N SER A 63 8.37 -2.83 -7.98
CA SER A 63 8.78 -4.22 -8.14
C SER A 63 9.10 -4.44 -9.61
N GLU A 64 10.32 -4.91 -9.88
CA GLU A 64 10.74 -5.46 -11.17
C GLU A 64 10.24 -6.89 -11.35
#